data_AF-A0A7R8NL05-F1
#
_entry.id   AF-A0A7R8NL05-F1
#
_cell.length_a   1.000
_cell.length_b   1.000
_cell.length_c   1.000
_cell.angle_alpha   90.00
_cell.angle_beta   90.00
_cell.angle_gamma   90.00
#
_symmetry.space_group_name_H-M   'P 1'
#
loop_
_entity.id
_entity.type
_entity.pdbx_description
1 polymer ?
#
loop_
_entity_poly.entity_id
_entity_poly.type
_entity_poly.pdbx_seq_one_letter_code
_entity_poly.pdbx_strand_id
1 'polypeptide(L)' 'MRTAVADGGRRVSVHLADQGQQALIVALSHQPAHEAANGTVLPELTRLGAVSCGTDTAEDGRRVWAVLDL' A
#
# COMPACT_ATOMS: atom_id res chain seq x y z
N MET A 1 4.54 3.09 -4.35
CA MET A 1 4.95 4.39 -3.76
C MET A 1 4.12 5.57 -4.25
N ARG A 2 3.91 5.75 -5.57
CA ARG A 2 3.15 6.90 -6.12
C ARG A 2 1.81 7.15 -5.43
N THR A 3 1.06 6.10 -5.12
CA THR A 3 -0.23 6.17 -4.43
C THR A 3 -0.15 6.76 -3.01
N ALA A 4 0.83 6.33 -2.21
CA ALA A 4 1.02 6.83 -0.84
C ALA A 4 1.58 8.27 -0.81
N VAL A 5 2.29 8.69 -1.87
CA VAL A 5 2.74 10.08 -2.04
C VAL A 5 1.59 10.98 -2.51
N ALA A 6 0.74 10.48 -3.42
CA ALA A 6 -0.41 11.21 -3.96
C ALA A 6 -1.46 11.58 -2.90
N ASP A 7 -1.40 10.91 -1.74
CA ASP A 7 -2.22 11.20 -0.59
C ASP A 7 -2.02 12.64 -0.07
N GLY A 8 -0.84 13.24 -0.26
CA GLY A 8 -0.59 14.66 0.08
C GLY A 8 0.03 14.89 1.46
N GLY A 9 0.32 13.82 2.19
CA GLY A 9 1.03 13.85 3.47
C GLY A 9 2.52 14.19 3.33
N ARG A 10 3.13 14.66 4.41
CA ARG A 10 4.58 14.97 4.48
C ARG A 10 5.47 13.76 4.76
N ARG A 11 4.88 12.63 5.13
CA ARG A 11 5.60 11.44 5.58
C ARG A 11 4.96 10.20 4.98
N VAL A 12 5.83 9.35 4.42
CA VAL A 12 5.50 8.00 3.96
C VAL A 12 6.47 7.03 4.64
N SER A 13 5.97 5.90 5.12
CA SER A 13 6.81 4.78 5.53
C SER A 13 6.56 3.57 4.62
N VAL A 14 7.61 2.80 4.37
CA VAL A 14 7.50 1.49 3.73
C VAL A 14 8.00 0.42 4.66
N HIS A 15 7.19 -0.62 4.80
CA HIS A 15 7.46 -1.79 5.59
C HIS A 15 7.57 -2.98 4.64
N LEU A 16 8.64 -3.76 4.82
CA LEU A 16 8.89 -4.99 4.09
C LEU A 16 9.03 -6.12 5.11
N ALA A 17 8.32 -7.21 4.86
CA ALA A 17 8.47 -8.45 5.60
C ALA A 17 8.40 -9.61 4.62
N ASP A 18 9.05 -10.72 4.94
CA ASP A 18 8.91 -11.98 4.21
C ASP A 18 8.54 -13.11 5.18
N GLN A 19 7.79 -14.08 4.64
CA GLN A 19 7.48 -15.32 5.33
C GLN A 19 7.06 -16.37 4.29
N GLY A 20 7.62 -17.57 4.36
CA GLY A 20 7.12 -18.72 3.60
C GLY A 20 7.09 -18.51 2.08
N GLN A 21 8.20 -18.04 1.48
CA GLN A 21 8.30 -17.72 0.04
C GLN A 21 7.35 -16.60 -0.42
N GLN A 22 6.92 -15.75 0.51
CA GLN A 22 6.13 -14.58 0.18
C GLN A 22 6.75 -13.32 0.78
N ALA A 23 6.64 -12.21 0.07
CA ALA A 23 7.00 -10.88 0.54
C ALA A 23 5.76 -10.01 0.69
N LEU A 24 5.60 -9.36 1.83
CA LEU A 24 4.63 -8.31 2.09
C LEU A 24 5.30 -6.94 1.99
N ILE A 25 4.78 -6.11 1.10
CA ILE A 25 5.16 -4.70 0.99
C ILE A 25 3.98 -3.85 1.44
N VAL A 26 4.20 -2.95 2.40
CA VAL A 26 3.21 -1.97 2.85
C VAL A 26 3.75 -0.57 2.67
N ALA A 27 2.98 0.31 2.03
CA ALA A 27 3.23 1.74 2.00
C ALA A 27 2.15 2.47 2.81
N LEU A 28 2.57 3.18 3.86
CA LEU A 28 1.71 3.98 4.73
C LEU A 28 1.93 5.46 4.44
N SER A 29 0.86 6.17 4.08
CA SER A 29 0.82 7.63 4.06
C SER A 29 0.34 8.15 5.41
N HIS A 30 1.20 8.89 6.12
CA HIS A 30 0.94 9.40 7.48
C HIS A 30 0.09 10.67 7.44
N GLN A 31 -1.16 10.53 7.05
CA GLN A 31 -2.12 11.62 7.04
C GLN A 31 -3.48 11.18 7.59
N PRO A 32 -4.25 12.07 8.23
CA PRO A 32 -5.60 11.76 8.66
C PRO A 32 -6.42 11.19 7.51
N ALA A 33 -7.20 10.14 7.78
CA ALA A 33 -7.97 9.44 6.77
C ALA A 33 -8.85 10.42 5.97
N HIS A 34 -8.53 10.56 4.69
CA HIS A 34 -9.36 11.22 3.68
C HIS A 34 -9.78 10.15 2.67
N GLU A 35 -10.98 10.28 2.08
CA GLU A 35 -11.44 9.34 1.08
C GLU A 35 -10.39 9.22 -0.04
N ALA A 36 -10.01 7.97 -0.34
CA ALA A 36 -8.93 7.68 -1.24
C ALA A 36 -9.30 8.06 -2.69
N ALA A 37 -8.49 8.90 -3.32
CA ALA A 37 -8.70 9.32 -4.71
C ALA A 37 -8.38 8.24 -5.78
N ASN A 38 -7.91 7.04 -5.40
CA ASN A 38 -7.21 6.16 -6.35
C ASN A 38 -7.82 4.75 -6.45
N GLY A 39 -8.85 4.60 -7.30
CA GLY A 39 -9.45 3.31 -7.65
C GLY A 39 -8.59 2.41 -8.56
N THR A 40 -7.45 2.90 -9.07
CA THR A 40 -6.61 2.16 -10.03
C THR A 40 -5.48 1.36 -9.39
N VAL A 41 -5.17 1.57 -8.10
CA VAL A 41 -3.96 0.99 -7.49
C VAL A 41 -4.03 -0.53 -7.36
N LEU A 42 -5.19 -1.11 -7.01
CA LEU A 42 -5.31 -2.55 -6.84
C LEU A 42 -5.16 -3.29 -8.19
N PRO A 43 -5.83 -2.88 -9.28
CA PRO A 43 -5.56 -3.43 -10.61
C PRO A 43 -4.09 -3.35 -11.02
N GLU A 44 -3.40 -2.25 -10.72
CA GLU A 44 -1.97 -2.11 -11.01
C GLU A 44 -1.11 -3.11 -10.22
N LEU A 45 -1.38 -3.28 -8.93
CA LEU A 45 -0.65 -4.25 -8.08
C LEU A 45 -0.88 -5.68 -8.56
N THR A 46 -2.10 -6.04 -8.94
CA THR A 46 -2.39 -7.36 -9.54
C THR A 46 -1.61 -7.57 -10.83
N ARG A 47 -1.55 -6.56 -11.73
CA ARG A 47 -0.74 -6.66 -12.96
C ARG A 47 0.77 -6.79 -12.69
N LEU A 48 1.25 -6.29 -11.55
CA LEU A 48 2.64 -6.40 -11.12
C LEU A 48 2.96 -7.73 -10.42
N GLY A 49 2.01 -8.65 -10.34
CA GLY A 49 2.22 -9.99 -9.77
C GLY A 49 1.85 -10.11 -8.29
N ALA A 50 1.11 -9.16 -7.73
CA ALA A 50 0.58 -9.31 -6.38
C ALA A 50 -0.44 -10.46 -6.34
N VAL A 51 -0.17 -11.48 -5.52
CA VAL A 51 -1.08 -12.60 -5.28
C VAL A 51 -2.23 -12.20 -4.34
N SER A 52 -2.02 -11.14 -3.57
CA SER A 52 -3.02 -10.48 -2.75
C SER A 52 -2.65 -9.01 -2.59
N CYS A 53 -3.61 -8.10 -2.61
CA CYS A 53 -3.36 -6.68 -2.39
C CYS A 53 -4.59 -5.98 -1.83
N GLY A 54 -4.38 -4.83 -1.20
CA GLY A 54 -5.47 -4.08 -0.59
C GLY A 54 -5.08 -2.67 -0.17
N THR A 55 -6.10 -1.93 0.25
CA THR A 55 -5.96 -0.64 0.91
C THR A 55 -6.78 -0.63 2.18
N ASP A 56 -6.23 -0.07 3.26
CA ASP A 56 -6.97 0.20 4.49
C ASP A 56 -6.65 1.60 5.01
N THR A 57 -7.54 2.13 5.85
CA THR A 57 -7.36 3.39 6.57
C THR A 57 -7.37 3.10 8.05
N ALA A 58 -6.37 3.62 8.75
CA ALA A 58 -6.23 3.55 10.20
C ALA A 58 -5.95 4.95 10.77
N GLU A 59 -5.81 5.04 12.09
CA GLU A 59 -5.55 6.31 12.79
C GLU A 59 -4.24 6.97 12.34
N ASP A 60 -3.22 6.16 12.00
CA ASP A 60 -1.94 6.62 11.49
C ASP A 60 -1.96 6.97 10.00
N GLY A 61 -3.06 6.68 9.30
CA GLY A 61 -3.34 7.11 7.94
C GLY A 61 -3.71 5.98 6.99
N ARG A 62 -3.38 6.14 5.71
CA ARG A 62 -3.80 5.20 4.66
C ARG A 62 -2.68 4.26 4.27
N ARG A 63 -2.99 2.97 4.21
CA ARG A 63 -2.07 1.91 3.81
C ARG A 63 -2.48 1.34 2.46
N VAL A 64 -1.48 1.06 1.64
CA VAL A 64 -1.59 0.23 0.46
C VAL A 64 -0.61 -0.93 0.65
N TRP A 65 -1.08 -2.15 0.45
CA TRP A 65 -0.24 -3.34 0.64
C TRP A 65 -0.38 -4.32 -0.52
N ALA A 66 0.68 -5.10 -0.73
CA ALA A 66 0.73 -6.18 -1.70
C ALA A 66 1.57 -7.32 -1.14
N VAL A 67 1.09 -8.55 -1.38
CA VAL A 67 1.82 -9.79 -1.16
C VAL A 67 2.28 -10.30 -2.52
N LEU A 68 3.55 -10.67 -2.62
CA LEU A 68 4.14 -11.29 -3.81
C LEU A 68 4.74 -12.64 -3.42
N ASP A 69 4.71 -13.60 -4.33
CA ASP A 69 5.54 -14.80 -4.21
C ASP A 69 7.01 -14.44 -4.54
N LEU A 70 7.95 -15.10 -3.87
CA LEU A 70 9.41 -14.93 -3.99
C LEU A 70 10.07 -16.08 -4.75
#